data_AF-A0A6H1NM68-F1
#
_entry.id   AF-A0A6H1NM68-F1
#
_cell.length_a   1.000
_cell.length_b   1.000
_cell.length_c   1.000
_cell.angle_alpha   90.00
_cell.angle_beta   90.00
_cell.angle_gamma   90.00
#
_symmetry.space_group_name_H-M   'P 1'
#
loop_
_entity.id
_entity.type
_entity.pdbx_description
1 polymer ?
#
loop_
_entity_poly.entity_id
_entity_poly.type
_entity_poly.pdbx_seq_one_letter_code
_entity_poly.pdbx_strand_id
1 'polypeptide(L)' 'MLRGVLALIAGSVFGVVAGGYRGVDVWVWDRADVVFRRRPRYGTLWWSPATMRIRCGIAGAVFLAAGAHTLER' A
#
# COMPACT_ATOMS: atom_id res chain seq x y z
N MET A 1 10.60 -18.89 -3.78
CA MET A 1 9.45 -18.81 -4.72
C MET A 1 8.15 -18.27 -4.12
N LEU A 2 7.34 -19.01 -3.35
CA LEU A 2 5.99 -18.54 -2.93
C LEU A 2 6.00 -17.19 -2.17
N ARG A 3 6.98 -16.99 -1.27
CA ARG A 3 7.18 -15.70 -0.57
C ARG A 3 7.51 -14.55 -1.50
N GLY A 4 8.33 -14.78 -2.54
CA GLY A 4 8.68 -13.77 -3.53
C GLY A 4 7.48 -13.38 -4.40
N VAL A 5 6.69 -14.38 -4.82
CA VAL A 5 5.43 -14.15 -5.57
C VAL A 5 4.43 -13.36 -4.73
N LEU A 6 4.23 -13.71 -3.45
CA LEU A 6 3.35 -12.95 -2.55
C LEU A 6 3.81 -11.49 -2.37
N ALA A 7 5.13 -11.27 -2.25
CA ALA A 7 5.69 -9.93 -2.14
C ALA A 7 5.50 -9.12 -3.43
N LEU A 8 5.63 -9.74 -4.61
CA LEU A 8 5.36 -9.07 -5.89
C LEU A 8 3.88 -8.70 -6.07
N ILE A 9 2.97 -9.59 -5.66
CA ILE A 9 1.53 -9.33 -5.69
C ILE A 9 1.20 -8.16 -4.74
N ALA A 10 1.72 -8.20 -3.51
CA ALA A 10 1.54 -7.11 -2.55
C ALA A 10 2.09 -5.80 -3.10
N GLY A 11 3.30 -5.81 -3.65
CA GLY A 11 3.96 -4.65 -4.25
C GLY A 11 3.16 -4.04 -5.41
N SER A 12 2.61 -4.88 -6.29
CA SER A 12 1.75 -4.44 -7.40
C SER A 12 0.46 -3.78 -6.91
N VAL A 13 -0.21 -4.36 -5.92
CA VAL A 13 -1.43 -3.78 -5.33
C VAL A 13 -1.14 -2.40 -4.73
N PHE A 14 -0.02 -2.25 -4.03
CA PHE A 14 0.43 -0.97 -3.51
C PHE A 14 0.79 0.04 -4.62
N GLY A 15 1.36 -0.44 -5.73
CA GLY A 15 1.63 0.38 -6.93
C GLY A 15 0.36 0.92 -7.59
N VAL A 16 -0.70 0.12 -7.69
CA VAL A 16 -2.00 0.56 -8.23
C VAL A 16 -2.62 1.66 -7.37
N VAL A 17 -2.52 1.54 -6.05
CA VAL A 17 -2.99 2.56 -5.10
C VAL A 17 -2.16 3.85 -5.23
N ALA A 18 -0.84 3.74 -5.40
CA ALA A 18 0.04 4.89 -5.57
C ALA A 18 -0.13 5.59 -6.92
N GLY A 19 -0.42 4.83 -7.99
CA GLY A 19 -0.65 5.33 -9.35
C GLY A 19 -1.94 6.13 -9.52
N GLY A 20 -2.80 6.21 -8.50
CA GLY A 20 -3.97 7.07 -8.49
C GLY A 20 -5.11 6.58 -9.38
N TYR A 21 -5.29 5.26 -9.50
CA TYR A 21 -6.48 4.68 -10.13
C TYR A 21 -7.72 5.03 -9.32
N ARG A 22 -8.36 6.15 -9.69
CA ARG A 22 -9.35 6.97 -8.97
C ARG A 22 -10.43 6.22 -8.15
N GLY A 23 -10.75 4.98 -8.51
CA GLY A 23 -11.68 4.13 -7.75
C GLY A 23 -11.03 3.31 -6.64
N VAL A 24 -9.82 2.80 -6.86
CA VAL A 24 -9.10 1.94 -5.91
C VAL A 24 -8.49 2.77 -4.78
N ASP A 25 -7.89 3.93 -5.07
CA ASP A 25 -7.30 4.77 -4.04
C ASP A 25 -8.35 5.38 -3.09
N VAL A 26 -9.52 5.77 -3.61
CA VAL A 26 -10.63 6.27 -2.80
C VAL A 26 -11.26 5.15 -1.98
N TRP A 27 -11.43 3.96 -2.55
CA TRP A 27 -11.94 2.81 -1.81
C TRP A 27 -11.01 2.39 -0.67
N VAL A 28 -9.69 2.33 -0.91
CA VAL A 28 -8.71 2.02 0.15
C VAL A 28 -8.68 3.13 1.20
N TRP A 29 -8.77 4.40 0.78
CA TRP A 29 -8.84 5.52 1.70
C TRP A 29 -10.08 5.46 2.59
N ASP A 30 -11.27 5.25 2.02
CA ASP A 30 -12.54 5.12 2.75
C ASP A 30 -12.50 3.92 3.71
N ARG A 31 -12.03 2.77 3.24
CA ARG A 31 -11.86 1.59 4.10
C ARG A 31 -10.88 1.85 5.24
N ALA A 32 -9.78 2.53 4.96
CA ALA A 32 -8.79 2.88 5.96
C ALA A 32 -9.43 3.82 7.00
N ASP A 33 -10.13 4.86 6.56
CA ASP A 33 -10.85 5.78 7.47
C ASP A 33 -11.85 5.03 8.36
N VAL A 34 -12.66 4.12 7.82
CA VAL A 34 -13.60 3.30 8.60
C VAL A 34 -12.90 2.40 9.64
N VAL A 35 -11.78 1.77 9.26
CA VAL A 35 -11.01 0.90 10.17
C VAL A 35 -10.27 1.71 11.25
N PHE A 36 -9.71 2.86 10.88
CA PHE A 36 -8.92 3.70 11.78
C PHE A 36 -9.78 4.64 12.63
N ARG A 37 -10.98 5.06 12.21
CA ARG A 37 -11.95 5.77 13.07
C ARG A 37 -12.33 4.97 14.31
N ARG A 38 -12.31 3.63 14.24
CA ARG A 38 -12.50 2.76 15.41
C ARG A 38 -11.29 2.73 16.36
N ARG A 39 -10.12 3.26 15.98
CA ARG A 39 -8.92 3.39 16.80
C ARG A 39 -8.42 4.85 16.78
N PRO A 40 -8.85 5.71 17.73
CA PRO A 40 -8.58 7.15 17.69
C PRO A 40 -7.09 7.54 17.89
N ARG A 41 -6.17 6.58 17.97
CA ARG A 41 -4.77 6.81 18.39
C ARG A 41 -3.79 7.07 17.23
N TYR A 42 -4.19 6.83 15.97
CA TYR A 42 -3.33 6.97 14.77
C TYR A 42 -3.69 8.18 13.90
N GLY A 43 -4.25 9.24 14.50
CA GLY A 43 -4.86 10.41 13.86
C GLY A 43 -3.95 11.34 13.03
N THR A 44 -2.76 10.92 12.61
CA THR A 44 -1.80 11.79 11.92
C THR A 44 -1.17 11.18 10.67
N LEU A 45 -1.28 9.87 10.45
CA LEU A 45 -0.70 9.26 9.24
C LEU A 45 -1.57 9.48 8.00
N TRP A 46 -2.89 9.43 8.12
CA TRP A 46 -3.81 9.40 6.98
C TRP A 46 -4.64 10.68 6.91
N TRP A 47 -3.99 11.84 6.96
CA TRP A 47 -4.70 13.13 6.93
C TRP A 47 -4.92 13.66 5.50
N SER A 48 -4.09 13.22 4.55
CA SER A 48 -4.24 13.56 3.13
C SER A 48 -4.16 12.33 2.22
N PRO A 49 -5.03 12.22 1.20
CA PRO A 49 -4.94 11.20 0.15
C PRO A 49 -3.55 11.15 -0.50
N ALA A 50 -2.88 12.31 -0.63
CA ALA A 50 -1.54 12.40 -1.16
C ALA A 50 -0.51 11.68 -0.26
N THR A 51 -0.61 11.84 1.06
CA THR A 51 0.27 11.18 2.03
C THR A 51 0.07 9.66 2.03
N MET A 52 -1.17 9.19 1.89
CA MET A 52 -1.44 7.76 1.71
C MET A 52 -0.82 7.22 0.43
N ARG A 53 -0.96 7.92 -0.69
CA ARG A 53 -0.38 7.50 -1.98
C ARG A 53 1.15 7.40 -1.90
N ILE A 54 1.80 8.37 -1.26
CA ILE A 54 3.26 8.35 -1.06
C ILE A 54 3.66 7.14 -0.20
N ARG A 55 2.99 6.88 0.92
CA ARG A 55 3.31 5.73 1.78
C ARG A 55 3.01 4.40 1.12
N CYS A 56 1.91 4.31 0.37
CA CYS A 56 1.60 3.12 -0.42
C CYS A 56 2.66 2.90 -1.50
N GLY A 57 3.11 3.96 -2.18
CA GLY A 57 4.18 3.87 -3.16
C GLY A 57 5.50 3.37 -2.56
N ILE A 58 5.91 3.92 -1.41
CA ILE A 58 7.12 3.49 -0.69
C ILE A 58 7.00 2.01 -0.28
N ALA A 59 5.88 1.61 0.33
CA ALA A 59 5.64 0.24 0.72
C ALA A 59 5.65 -0.71 -0.50
N GLY A 60 5.00 -0.31 -1.59
CA GLY A 60 4.96 -1.07 -2.84
C GLY A 60 6.35 -1.30 -3.43
N ALA A 61 7.18 -0.25 -3.49
CA ALA A 61 8.55 -0.34 -3.96
C ALA A 61 9.41 -1.29 -3.09
N VAL A 62 9.26 -1.23 -1.76
CA VAL A 62 9.95 -2.14 -0.83
C VAL A 62 9.51 -3.60 -1.05
N PHE A 63 8.20 -3.84 -1.20
CA PHE A 63 7.68 -5.18 -1.47
C PHE A 63 8.11 -5.73 -2.83
N LEU A 64 8.16 -4.90 -3.87
CA LEU A 64 8.67 -5.28 -5.19
C LEU A 64 10.16 -5.64 -5.14
N ALA A 65 10.98 -4.80 -4.49
CA ALA A 65 12.41 -5.05 -4.34
C ALA A 65 12.67 -6.33 -3.53
N ALA A 66 11.99 -6.51 -2.41
CA ALA A 66 12.11 -7.72 -1.59
C ALA A 66 11.61 -8.97 -2.32
N GLY A 67 10.52 -8.85 -3.09
CA GLY A 67 9.98 -9.93 -3.91
C GLY A 67 10.94 -10.36 -5.02
N ALA A 68 11.53 -9.41 -5.72
CA ALA A 68 12.55 -9.66 -6.74
C ALA A 68 13.80 -10.32 -6.12
N HIS A 69 14.34 -9.77 -5.03
CA HIS A 69 15.49 -10.34 -4.32
C HIS A 69 15.26 -11.77 -3.79
N THR A 70 14.02 -12.13 -3.44
CA THR A 70 13.68 -13.49 -2.98
C THR A 70 13.30 -14.45 -4.10
N LEU A 71 13.22 -13.97 -5.34
CA LEU A 71 13.04 -14.76 -6.56
C LEU A 71 14.37 -14.99 -7.29
N GLU A 72 15.29 -14.03 -7.19
CA GLU A 72 16.66 -14.15 -7.72
C GLU A 72 17.58 -15.02 -6.84
N ARG A 73 17.19 -15.28 -5.60
CA ARG A 73 17.93 -16.12 -4.63
C ARG A 73 17.27 -17.47 -4.44
#